data_AF-F4QE66-F1
#
_entry.id   AF-F4QE66-F1
#
_cell.length_a   1.000
_cell.length_b   1.000
_cell.length_c   1.000
_cell.angle_alpha   90.00
_cell.angle_beta   90.00
_cell.angle_gamma   90.00
#
_symmetry.space_group_name_H-M   'P 1'
#
loop_
_entity.id
_entity.type
_entity.pdbx_description
1 polymer ?
#
loop_
_entity_poly.entity_id
_entity_poly.type
_entity_poly.pdbx_seq_one_letter_code
_entity_poly.pdbx_strand_id
1 'polypeptide(L)'
;MNKILGALGLADKPKTIGGKILRGVQIISIPLFIFVVAARPIAEERHHRRKLEREREIEEQHVASLNAKYEAVLNSNPHLRALEEATQQQLQQQQQQQQQKRK
;
A
#
# COMPACT_ATOMS: atom_id res chain seq x y z
N MET A 1 4.55 -11.11 37.31
CA MET A 1 4.60 -9.65 37.03
C MET A 1 5.95 -9.00 37.36
N ASN A 2 6.79 -9.56 38.25
CA ASN A 2 8.02 -8.89 38.73
C ASN A 2 9.30 -9.15 37.91
N LYS A 3 9.30 -10.13 36.98
CA LYS A 3 10.51 -10.50 36.23
C LYS A 3 10.95 -9.42 35.22
N ILE A 4 9.98 -8.77 34.57
CA ILE A 4 10.25 -7.69 33.59
C ILE A 4 10.76 -6.44 34.32
N LEU A 5 10.13 -6.07 35.45
CA LEU A 5 10.58 -4.97 36.30
C LEU A 5 11.97 -5.22 36.92
N GLY A 6 12.28 -6.47 37.27
CA GLY A 6 13.62 -6.88 37.74
C GLY A 6 14.68 -6.79 36.64
N ALA A 7 14.39 -7.30 35.44
CA ALA A 7 15.30 -7.25 34.29
C ALA A 7 15.58 -5.81 33.81
N LEU A 8 14.63 -4.89 34.00
CA LEU A 8 14.76 -3.47 33.68
C LEU A 8 15.43 -2.64 34.80
N GLY A 9 15.85 -3.25 35.92
CA GLY A 9 16.46 -2.53 37.06
C GLY A 9 15.47 -1.66 37.86
N LEU A 10 14.18 -1.77 37.56
CA LEU A 10 13.09 -0.97 38.15
C LEU A 10 12.47 -1.61 39.39
N ALA A 11 12.94 -2.79 39.82
CA ALA A 11 12.41 -3.51 40.98
C ALA A 11 13.01 -3.06 42.32
N ASP A 12 14.33 -2.83 42.41
CA ASP A 12 14.99 -2.51 43.70
C ASP A 12 15.10 -1.01 44.02
N LYS A 13 14.59 -0.56 45.18
CA LYS A 13 14.74 0.82 45.64
C LYS A 13 16.24 1.12 45.88
N PRO A 14 16.85 2.05 45.13
CA PRO A 14 18.27 2.33 45.28
C PRO A 14 18.57 3.01 46.61
N LYS A 15 19.52 2.45 47.36
CA LYS A 15 19.96 2.98 48.66
C LYS A 15 20.91 4.19 48.52
N THR A 16 21.55 4.35 47.36
CA THR A 16 22.53 5.41 47.09
C THR A 16 21.93 6.56 46.27
N ILE A 17 22.48 7.77 46.43
CA ILE A 17 22.04 8.97 45.70
C ILE A 17 22.17 8.79 44.19
N GLY A 18 23.30 8.23 43.72
CA GLY A 18 23.53 7.94 42.30
C GLY A 18 22.52 6.93 41.73
N GLY A 19 22.15 5.91 42.51
CA GLY A 19 21.12 4.95 42.09
C GLY A 19 19.73 5.57 41.97
N LYS A 20 19.38 6.55 42.83
CA LYS A 20 18.11 7.28 42.75
C LYS A 20 18.02 8.12 41.46
N ILE A 21 19.13 8.76 41.07
CA ILE A 21 19.21 9.55 39.83
C ILE A 21 19.09 8.63 38.61
N LEU A 22 19.84 7.53 38.58
CA LEU A 22 19.81 6.56 37.47
C LEU A 22 18.39 6.00 37.27
N ARG A 23 17.68 5.67 38.37
CA ARG A 23 16.28 5.26 38.31
C ARG A 23 15.35 6.35 37.76
N GLY A 24 15.54 7.60 38.17
CA GLY A 24 14.77 8.72 37.65
C GLY A 24 14.92 8.84 36.14
N VAL A 25 16.16 8.70 35.64
CA VAL A 25 16.44 8.67 34.20
C VAL A 25 15.76 7.47 33.53
N GLN A 26 15.84 6.27 34.11
CA GLN A 26 15.22 5.06 33.56
C GLN A 26 13.68 5.13 33.50
N ILE A 27 13.03 5.71 34.51
CA ILE A 27 11.58 5.89 34.55
C ILE A 27 11.10 6.78 33.40
N ILE A 28 11.90 7.76 32.99
CA ILE A 28 11.57 8.66 31.88
C ILE A 28 12.00 8.05 30.55
N SER A 29 13.22 7.49 30.47
CA SER A 29 13.82 7.04 29.23
C SER A 29 13.18 5.78 28.66
N ILE A 30 12.75 4.82 29.49
CA ILE A 30 12.14 3.57 29.02
C ILE A 30 10.80 3.82 28.31
N PRO A 31 9.82 4.57 28.90
CA PRO A 31 8.60 4.92 28.19
C PRO A 31 8.85 5.74 26.92
N LEU A 32 9.81 6.66 26.96
CA LEU A 32 10.14 7.53 25.83
C LEU A 32 10.77 6.74 24.68
N PHE A 33 11.61 5.76 24.99
CA PHE A 33 12.16 4.83 24.01
C PHE A 33 11.06 3.98 23.36
N ILE A 34 10.14 3.41 24.15
CA ILE A 34 8.99 2.64 23.63
C ILE A 34 8.11 3.53 22.74
N PHE A 35 7.84 4.77 23.14
CA PHE A 35 7.07 5.73 22.36
C PHE A 35 7.74 6.05 21.01
N VAL A 36 9.06 6.30 21.00
CA VAL A 36 9.81 6.56 19.76
C VAL A 36 9.80 5.34 18.83
N VAL A 37 10.00 4.14 19.38
CA VAL A 37 9.96 2.89 18.60
C VAL A 37 8.55 2.65 18.03
N ALA A 38 7.50 2.89 18.80
CA ALA A 38 6.11 2.76 18.35
C ALA A 38 5.66 3.86 17.37
N ALA A 39 6.28 5.04 17.43
CA ALA A 39 5.98 6.16 16.53
C ALA A 39 6.62 6.01 15.14
N ARG A 40 7.73 5.27 15.01
CA ARG A 40 8.38 4.99 13.72
C ARG A 40 7.48 4.32 12.68
N PRO A 41 6.76 3.22 12.99
CA PRO A 41 5.91 2.55 11.99
C PRO A 41 4.77 3.45 11.47
N ILE A 42 4.27 4.40 12.29
CA ILE A 42 3.16 5.30 11.92
C ILE A 42 3.60 6.37 10.90
N ALA A 43 4.88 6.75 10.89
CA ALA A 43 5.42 7.71 9.93
C ALA A 43 5.68 7.08 8.55
N GLU A 44 6.11 5.82 8.52
CA GLU A 44 6.41 5.10 7.28
C GLU A 44 5.13 4.70 6.52
N GLU A 45 4.06 4.29 7.21
CA GLU A 45 2.79 3.90 6.56
C GLU A 45 2.13 5.04 5.78
N ARG A 46 2.18 6.27 6.29
CA ARG A 46 1.59 7.44 5.59
C ARG A 46 2.34 7.79 4.31
N HIS A 47 3.64 7.57 4.29
CA HIS A 47 4.47 7.88 3.12
C HIS A 47 4.33 6.81 2.03
N HIS A 48 4.09 5.55 2.41
CA HIS A 48 3.84 4.46 1.47
C HIS A 48 2.46 4.56 0.81
N ARG A 49 1.42 4.93 1.58
CA ARG A 49 0.06 5.07 1.06
C ARG A 49 -0.04 6.15 -0.01
N ARG A 50 0.62 7.29 0.20
CA ARG A 50 0.68 8.39 -0.79
C ARG A 50 1.44 8.04 -2.06
N LYS A 51 2.48 7.19 -1.97
CA LYS A 51 3.21 6.73 -3.16
C LYS A 51 2.35 5.80 -4.00
N LEU A 52 1.65 4.86 -3.35
CA LEU A 52 0.72 3.94 -4.00
C LEU A 52 -0.47 4.66 -4.66
N GLU A 53 -1.04 5.67 -4.02
CA GLU A 53 -2.11 6.49 -4.60
C GLU A 53 -1.61 7.27 -5.84
N ARG A 54 -0.41 7.87 -5.77
CA ARG A 54 0.18 8.57 -6.94
C ARG A 54 0.52 7.63 -8.09
N GLU A 55 1.03 6.44 -7.81
CA GLU A 55 1.32 5.45 -8.86
C GLU A 55 0.05 5.01 -9.58
N ARG A 56 -1.05 4.79 -8.83
CA ARG A 56 -2.36 4.49 -9.42
C ARG A 56 -2.90 5.65 -10.25
N GLU A 57 -2.80 6.89 -9.76
CA GLU A 57 -3.21 8.06 -10.53
C GLU A 57 -2.42 8.22 -11.85
N ILE A 58 -1.12 7.94 -11.83
CA ILE A 58 -0.28 7.97 -13.03
C ILE A 58 -0.66 6.85 -14.01
N GLU A 59 -0.91 5.64 -13.51
CA GLU A 59 -1.33 4.51 -14.34
C GLU A 59 -2.71 4.77 -14.97
N GLU A 60 -3.66 5.27 -14.19
CA GLU A 60 -5.00 5.65 -14.68
C GLU A 60 -4.92 6.75 -15.74
N GLN A 61 -4.11 7.79 -15.52
CA GLN A 61 -3.88 8.84 -16.51
C GLN A 61 -3.22 8.30 -17.78
N HIS A 62 -2.25 7.38 -17.64
CA HIS A 62 -1.57 6.79 -18.78
C HIS A 62 -2.53 5.92 -19.61
N VAL A 63 -3.33 5.07 -18.97
CA VAL A 63 -4.39 4.27 -19.62
C VAL A 63 -5.43 5.17 -20.27
N ALA A 64 -5.90 6.21 -19.58
CA ALA A 64 -6.84 7.17 -20.16
C ALA A 64 -6.27 7.88 -21.39
N SER A 65 -4.99 8.25 -21.36
CA SER A 65 -4.32 8.88 -22.51
C SER A 65 -4.17 7.93 -23.71
N LEU A 66 -3.89 6.66 -23.45
CA LEU A 66 -3.80 5.62 -24.48
C LEU A 66 -5.16 5.36 -25.11
N ASN A 67 -6.20 5.23 -24.30
CA ASN A 67 -7.58 5.09 -24.78
C ASN A 67 -8.02 6.30 -25.59
N ALA A 68 -7.71 7.52 -25.14
CA ALA A 68 -8.03 8.73 -25.89
C ALA A 68 -7.32 8.78 -27.26
N LYS A 69 -6.06 8.34 -27.33
CA LYS A 69 -5.33 8.21 -28.61
C LYS A 69 -5.91 7.13 -29.50
N TYR A 70 -6.27 5.97 -28.94
CA TYR A 70 -6.91 4.88 -29.67
C TYR A 70 -8.25 5.33 -30.27
N GLU A 71 -9.09 5.99 -29.48
CA GLU A 71 -10.34 6.61 -29.92
C GLU A 71 -10.11 7.67 -31.00
N ALA A 72 -9.07 8.50 -30.88
CA ALA A 72 -8.75 9.49 -31.91
C ALA A 72 -8.33 8.82 -33.23
N VAL A 73 -7.59 7.71 -33.18
CA VAL A 73 -7.21 6.94 -34.37
C VAL A 73 -8.42 6.25 -35.01
N LEU A 74 -9.30 5.67 -34.20
CA LEU A 74 -10.56 5.07 -34.66
C LEU A 74 -11.49 6.08 -35.31
N ASN A 75 -11.67 7.24 -34.68
CA ASN A 75 -12.55 8.29 -35.20
C ASN A 75 -11.98 8.95 -36.46
N SER A 76 -10.65 9.03 -36.60
CA SER A 76 -10.01 9.49 -37.83
C SER A 76 -9.99 8.44 -38.96
N ASN A 77 -10.17 7.15 -38.63
CA ASN A 77 -10.14 6.06 -39.59
C ASN A 77 -11.39 5.17 -39.49
N PRO A 78 -12.49 5.56 -40.15
CA PRO A 78 -13.76 4.82 -40.07
C PRO A 78 -13.66 3.36 -40.57
N HIS A 79 -12.71 3.06 -41.46
CA HIS A 79 -12.42 1.69 -41.89
C HIS A 79 -11.90 0.79 -40.76
N LEU A 80 -11.11 1.34 -39.84
CA LEU A 80 -10.61 0.58 -38.68
C LEU A 80 -11.74 0.27 -37.70
N ARG A 81 -12.67 1.21 -37.51
CA ARG A 81 -13.86 1.01 -36.67
C ARG A 81 -14.77 -0.09 -37.21
N ALA A 82 -15.03 -0.07 -38.52
CA ALA A 82 -15.81 -1.12 -39.17
C ALA A 82 -15.14 -2.51 -39.06
N LEU A 83 -13.80 -2.55 -39.16
CA LEU A 83 -13.03 -3.78 -38.99
C LEU A 83 -13.08 -4.30 -37.55
N GLU A 84 -13.00 -3.41 -36.55
CA GLU A 84 -13.13 -3.76 -35.13
C GLU A 84 -14.50 -4.36 -34.81
N GLU A 85 -15.58 -3.72 -35.28
CA GLU A 85 -16.95 -4.22 -35.11
C GLU A 85 -17.15 -5.59 -35.78
N ALA A 86 -16.67 -5.77 -37.00
CA ALA A 86 -16.72 -7.05 -37.70
C ALA A 86 -15.95 -8.15 -36.95
N THR A 87 -14.76 -7.82 -36.43
CA THR A 87 -13.93 -8.75 -35.66
C THR A 87 -14.59 -9.14 -34.34
N GLN A 88 -15.21 -8.20 -33.62
CA GLN A 88 -15.96 -8.48 -32.38
C GLN A 88 -17.16 -9.38 -32.63
N GLN A 89 -17.92 -9.14 -33.70
CA GLN A 89 -19.06 -9.99 -34.08
C GLN A 89 -18.60 -11.42 -34.39
N GLN A 90 -17.48 -11.57 -35.10
CA GLN A 90 -16.93 -12.87 -35.46
C GLN A 90 -16.42 -13.64 -34.23
N LEU A 91 -15.79 -12.95 -33.27
CA LEU A 91 -15.38 -13.50 -31.98
C LEU A 91 -16.58 -13.98 -31.14
N GLN A 92 -17.65 -13.19 -31.06
CA GLN A 92 -18.87 -13.59 -30.32
C GLN A 92 -19.52 -14.83 -30.94
N GLN A 93 -19.64 -14.89 -32.27
CA GLN A 93 -20.17 -16.07 -32.95
C GLN A 93 -19.31 -17.30 -32.69
N GLN A 94 -17.98 -17.16 -32.69
CA GLN A 94 -17.06 -18.25 -32.43
C GLN A 94 -17.16 -18.76 -30.98
N GLN A 95 -17.32 -17.86 -30.00
CA GLN A 95 -17.54 -18.23 -28.60
C GLN A 95 -18.87 -18.96 -28.40
N GLN A 96 -19.95 -18.51 -29.04
CA GLN A 96 -21.26 -19.18 -28.96
C GLN A 96 -21.22 -20.60 -29.54
N GLN A 97 -20.53 -20.80 -30.67
CA GLN A 97 -20.36 -22.13 -31.27
C GLN A 97 -19.51 -23.06 -30.38
N GLN A 98 -18.49 -22.55 -29.69
CA GLN A 98 -17.70 -23.34 -28.74
C GLN A 98 -18.51 -23.73 -27.49
N GLN A 99 -19.39 -22.85 -27.01
CA GLN A 99 -20.27 -23.18 -25.88
C GLN A 99 -21.34 -24.21 -26.23
N GLN A 100 -21.86 -24.20 -27.46
CA GLN A 100 -22.80 -25.22 -27.93
C GLN A 100 -22.14 -26.59 -28.13
N LYS A 101 -20.87 -26.65 -28.58
CA LYS A 101 -20.12 -27.91 -28.69
C LYS A 101 -19.69 -28.52 -27.35
N ARG A 102 -19.76 -27.76 -26.25
CA ARG A 102 -19.43 -28.22 -24.89
C ARG A 102 -20.64 -28.70 -24.08
N LYS A 103 -21.86 -28.59 -24.63
CA LYS A 103 -23.08 -29.19 -24.09
C LYS A 103 -23.38 -30.49 -24.84
#